data_AF-A0A512IXA5-F1
#
_entry.id   AF-A0A512IXA5-F1
#
_cell.length_a   1.000
_cell.length_b   1.000
_cell.length_c   1.000
_cell.angle_alpha   90.00
_cell.angle_beta   90.00
_cell.angle_gamma   90.00
#
_symmetry.space_group_name_H-M   'P 1'
#
loop_
_entity.id
_entity.type
_entity.pdbx_description
1 polymer ?
#
loop_
_entity_poly.entity_id
_entity_poly.type
_entity_poly.pdbx_seq_one_letter_code
_entity_poly.pdbx_strand_id
1 'polypeptide(L)'
;MPGTTQVNENFPPQIQKALAECIAGAQISERKADDYLKLAQGEADDSIYEACCSMHRFYSSMHEFFREEQMAISALLKPDGGAVSPYEATAA
;
A
#
# COMPACT_ATOMS: atom_id res chain seq x y z
N MET A 1 21.16 -24.53 14.00
CA MET A 1 21.99 -23.71 13.10
C MET A 1 21.13 -23.37 11.87
N PRO A 2 20.54 -22.17 11.73
CA PRO A 2 19.85 -21.83 10.49
C PRO A 2 20.87 -21.30 9.49
N GLY A 3 21.00 -22.04 8.38
CA GLY A 3 21.84 -21.69 7.25
C GLY A 3 21.35 -20.41 6.59
N THR A 4 22.26 -19.46 6.52
CA THR A 4 22.21 -18.22 5.73
C THR A 4 21.91 -18.54 4.26
N THR A 5 20.69 -18.28 3.82
CA THR A 5 20.37 -18.22 2.39
C THR A 5 20.43 -16.76 1.97
N GLN A 6 21.34 -16.43 1.06
CA GLN A 6 21.50 -15.08 0.53
C GLN A 6 20.19 -14.62 -0.10
N VAL A 7 19.72 -13.50 0.42
CA VAL A 7 18.51 -12.77 0.06
C VAL A 7 18.82 -11.93 -1.19
N ASN A 8 18.03 -12.08 -2.26
CA ASN A 8 18.03 -11.14 -3.39
C ASN A 8 16.55 -10.98 -3.80
N GLU A 9 15.75 -10.19 -3.08
CA GLU A 9 15.61 -8.72 -3.04
C GLU A 9 15.02 -8.12 -4.33
N ASN A 10 13.85 -7.47 -4.17
CA ASN A 10 13.09 -6.60 -5.08
C ASN A 10 12.00 -7.22 -5.96
N PHE A 11 10.79 -6.62 -5.85
CA PHE A 11 9.77 -6.72 -6.89
C PHE A 11 10.35 -6.30 -8.24
N PRO A 12 9.73 -6.72 -9.37
CA PRO A 12 9.95 -6.05 -10.63
C PRO A 12 9.83 -4.53 -10.45
N PRO A 13 10.83 -3.73 -10.86
CA PRO A 13 10.85 -2.29 -10.64
C PRO A 13 9.57 -1.57 -11.09
N GLN A 14 8.87 -2.12 -12.09
CA GLN A 14 7.60 -1.61 -12.59
C GLN A 14 6.47 -1.72 -11.56
N ILE A 15 6.42 -2.81 -10.78
CA ILE A 15 5.39 -3.03 -9.75
C ILE A 15 5.67 -2.13 -8.55
N GLN A 16 6.93 -2.02 -8.12
CA GLN A 16 7.34 -1.06 -7.07
C GLN A 16 6.96 0.37 -7.45
N LYS A 17 7.25 0.77 -8.69
CA LYS A 17 6.90 2.09 -9.21
C LYS A 17 5.39 2.31 -9.22
N ALA A 18 4.62 1.37 -9.75
CA ALA A 18 3.16 1.49 -9.81
C ALA A 18 2.54 1.60 -8.41
N LEU A 19 2.98 0.80 -7.44
CA LEU A 19 2.51 0.89 -6.06
C LEU A 19 2.86 2.22 -5.41
N ALA A 20 4.09 2.72 -5.61
CA ALA A 20 4.51 4.03 -5.10
C ALA A 20 3.67 5.17 -5.70
N GLU A 21 3.36 5.11 -7.01
CA GLU A 21 2.50 6.07 -7.69
C GLU A 21 1.06 6.02 -7.16
N CYS A 22 0.51 4.83 -6.91
CA CYS A 22 -0.82 4.68 -6.31
C CYS A 22 -0.89 5.28 -4.89
N ILE A 23 0.10 5.01 -4.04
CA ILE A 23 0.16 5.56 -2.67
C ILE A 23 0.26 7.08 -2.72
N ALA A 24 1.16 7.62 -3.54
CA ALA A 24 1.33 9.06 -3.69
C ALA A 24 0.04 9.73 -4.19
N GLY A 25 -0.63 9.12 -5.17
CA GLY A 25 -1.91 9.61 -5.70
C GLY A 25 -3.04 9.61 -4.66
N ALA A 26 -3.12 8.56 -3.83
CA ALA A 26 -4.09 8.47 -2.74
C ALA A 26 -3.82 9.53 -1.66
N GLN A 27 -2.55 9.71 -1.26
CA GLN A 27 -2.16 10.73 -0.28
C GLN A 27 -2.46 12.16 -0.76
N ILE A 28 -2.22 12.44 -2.05
CA ILE A 28 -2.57 13.75 -2.63
C ILE A 28 -4.08 13.97 -2.62
N SER A 29 -4.86 12.93 -2.96
CA SER A 29 -6.32 13.01 -2.99
C SER A 29 -6.92 13.18 -1.59
N GLU A 30 -6.37 12.49 -0.59
CA GLU A 30 -6.75 12.67 0.82
C GLU A 30 -6.52 14.11 1.26
N ARG A 31 -5.34 14.68 0.99
CA ARG A 31 -5.04 16.07 1.35
C ARG A 31 -6.00 17.06 0.71
N LYS A 32 -6.33 16.87 -0.57
CA LYS A 32 -7.31 17.71 -1.26
C LYS A 32 -8.70 17.60 -0.61
N ALA A 33 -9.10 16.39 -0.23
CA ALA A 33 -10.38 16.18 0.44
C ALA A 33 -10.44 16.84 1.83
N ASP A 34 -9.34 16.81 2.58
CA ASP A 34 -9.20 17.52 3.86
C ASP A 34 -9.30 19.04 3.67
N ASP A 35 -8.63 19.59 2.65
CA ASP A 35 -8.74 21.02 2.32
C ASP A 35 -10.17 21.41 1.92
N TYR A 36 -10.86 20.60 1.12
CA TYR A 36 -12.28 20.82 0.81
C TYR A 36 -13.17 20.75 2.05
N LEU A 37 -12.91 19.81 2.96
CA LEU A 37 -13.66 19.70 4.21
C LEU A 37 -13.49 20.95 5.09
N LYS A 38 -12.28 21.50 5.19
CA LYS A 38 -12.02 22.76 5.90
C LYS A 38 -12.75 23.94 5.28
N LEU A 39 -12.80 24.02 3.95
CA LEU A 39 -13.53 25.07 3.25
C LEU A 39 -15.04 24.95 3.45
N ALA A 40 -15.56 23.73 3.54
CA ALA A 40 -16.98 23.48 3.80
C ALA A 40 -17.39 23.75 5.26
N GLN A 41 -16.45 23.95 6.19
CA GLN A 41 -16.78 24.30 7.57
C GLN A 41 -17.40 25.69 7.64
N GLY A 42 -18.67 25.75 8.02
CA GLY A 42 -19.43 27.00 8.11
C GLY A 42 -20.26 27.32 6.86
N GLU A 43 -20.29 26.43 5.88
CA GLU A 43 -21.31 26.47 4.82
C GLU A 43 -22.70 26.32 5.43
N ALA A 44 -23.66 27.09 4.91
CA ALA A 44 -25.05 27.04 5.36
C ALA A 44 -25.81 25.82 4.83
N ASP A 45 -25.25 25.16 3.80
CA ASP A 45 -25.78 23.95 3.21
C ASP A 45 -25.03 22.72 3.73
N ASP A 46 -25.68 22.01 4.65
CA ASP A 46 -25.17 20.78 5.26
C ASP A 46 -24.88 19.68 4.22
N SER A 47 -25.52 19.71 3.03
CA SER A 47 -25.29 18.70 2.00
C SER A 47 -23.89 18.79 1.37
N ILE A 48 -23.34 20.00 1.27
CA ILE A 48 -21.97 20.22 0.79
C ILE A 48 -20.98 19.72 1.84
N TYR A 49 -21.21 20.04 3.11
CA TYR A 49 -20.39 19.56 4.21
C TYR A 49 -20.38 18.02 4.29
N GLU A 50 -21.55 17.38 4.18
CA GLU A 50 -21.67 15.91 4.18
C GLU A 50 -21.00 15.28 2.96
N ALA A 51 -21.10 15.88 1.77
CA ALA A 51 -20.39 15.42 0.59
C ALA A 51 -18.86 15.49 0.77
N CYS A 52 -18.35 16.58 1.34
CA CYS A 52 -16.94 16.74 1.69
C CYS A 52 -16.50 15.71 2.75
N CYS A 53 -17.33 15.44 3.76
CA CYS A 53 -17.08 14.40 4.76
C CYS A 53 -16.98 13.01 4.13
N SER A 54 -17.93 12.67 3.24
CA SER A 54 -17.94 11.39 2.53
C SER A 54 -16.70 11.24 1.64
N MET A 55 -16.32 12.30 0.93
CA MET A 55 -15.13 12.31 0.08
C MET A 55 -13.85 12.15 0.90
N HIS A 56 -13.73 12.86 2.02
CA HIS A 56 -12.59 12.73 2.93
C HIS A 56 -12.45 11.30 3.45
N ARG A 57 -13.55 10.70 3.94
CA ARG A 57 -13.56 9.31 4.41
C ARG A 57 -13.11 8.34 3.30
N PHE A 58 -13.62 8.50 2.08
CA PHE A 58 -13.25 7.65 0.96
C PHE A 58 -11.74 7.71 0.66
N TYR A 59 -11.17 8.90 0.55
CA TYR A 59 -9.75 9.03 0.20
C TYR A 59 -8.81 8.64 1.34
N SER A 60 -9.19 8.87 2.60
CA SER A 60 -8.45 8.32 3.76
C SER A 60 -8.44 6.80 3.73
N SER A 61 -9.60 6.15 3.52
CA SER A 61 -9.67 4.68 3.43
C SER A 61 -8.87 4.13 2.24
N MET A 62 -8.87 4.81 1.09
CA MET A 62 -8.06 4.43 -0.07
C MET A 62 -6.55 4.55 0.22
N HIS A 63 -6.13 5.61 0.92
CA HIS A 63 -4.73 5.78 1.31
C HIS A 63 -4.30 4.71 2.32
N GLU A 64 -5.12 4.43 3.33
CA GLU A 64 -4.90 3.34 4.29
C GLU A 64 -4.81 2.00 3.58
N PHE A 65 -5.75 1.69 2.67
CA PHE A 65 -5.73 0.47 1.87
C PHE A 65 -4.41 0.30 1.11
N PHE A 66 -3.96 1.31 0.36
CA PHE A 66 -2.70 1.18 -0.39
C PHE A 66 -1.47 1.05 0.51
N ARG A 67 -1.50 1.63 1.72
CA ARG A 67 -0.44 1.48 2.71
C ARG A 67 -0.44 0.08 3.33
N GLU A 68 -1.61 -0.47 3.63
CA GLU A 68 -1.77 -1.85 4.12
C GLU A 68 -1.38 -2.85 3.04
N GLU A 69 -1.82 -2.66 1.80
CA GLU A 69 -1.40 -3.48 0.66
C GLU A 69 0.11 -3.44 0.49
N GLN A 70 0.76 -2.26 0.61
CA GLN A 70 2.22 -2.19 0.60
C GLN A 70 2.85 -3.05 1.71
N MET A 71 2.31 -3.05 2.92
CA MET A 71 2.80 -3.87 4.03
C MET A 71 2.51 -5.36 3.84
N ALA A 72 1.31 -5.73 3.39
CA ALA A 72 0.89 -7.10 3.14
C ALA A 72 1.70 -7.72 1.99
N ILE A 73 1.87 -6.98 0.90
CA ILE A 73 2.73 -7.34 -0.22
C ILE A 73 4.19 -7.47 0.26
N SER A 74 4.67 -6.58 1.13
CA SER A 74 6.01 -6.72 1.75
C SER A 74 6.13 -7.90 2.72
N ALA A 75 5.03 -8.30 3.37
CA ALA A 75 4.97 -9.41 4.32
C ALA A 75 4.87 -10.77 3.63
N LEU A 76 4.14 -10.88 2.52
CA LEU A 76 4.10 -12.07 1.66
C LEU A 76 5.47 -12.38 1.03
N LEU A 77 6.35 -11.38 0.97
CA LEU A 77 7.75 -11.55 0.57
C LEU A 77 8.68 -12.01 1.70
N LYS A 78 8.20 -12.16 2.95
CA LYS A 78 8.96 -12.84 4.00
C LYS A 78 8.67 -14.34 3.92
N PRO A 79 9.68 -15.20 3.74
CA PRO A 79 9.45 -16.64 3.72
C PRO A 79 9.22 -17.13 5.17
N ASP A 80 8.09 -17.82 5.39
CA ASP A 80 7.98 -18.79 6.47
C ASP A 80 8.94 -19.95 6.17
N GLY A 81 9.80 -20.26 7.13
CA GLY A 81 10.91 -21.16 6.94
C GLY A 81 10.49 -22.61 6.65
N GLY A 82 11.06 -23.18 5.58
CA GLY A 82 11.50 -24.58 5.55
C GLY A 82 10.76 -25.54 4.62
N ALA A 83 11.33 -25.79 3.43
CA ALA A 83 11.49 -27.14 2.86
C ALA A 83 12.42 -27.08 1.64
N VAL A 84 13.59 -27.71 1.76
CA VAL A 84 14.64 -27.80 0.74
C VAL A 84 14.23 -28.82 -0.32
N SER A 85 14.35 -28.50 -1.61
CA SER A 85 14.17 -29.46 -2.71
C SER A 85 15.42 -30.37 -2.85
N PRO A 86 15.32 -31.72 -2.78
CA PRO A 86 16.50 -32.61 -2.75
C PRO A 86 17.18 -32.91 -4.10
N TYR A 87 16.90 -32.18 -5.18
CA TYR A 87 17.17 -32.68 -6.54
C TYR A 87 18.41 -32.12 -7.27
N GLU A 88 19.50 -31.81 -6.56
CA GLU A 88 20.80 -31.55 -7.20
C GLU A 88 21.93 -32.38 -6.56
N ALA A 89 21.88 -33.69 -6.79
CA ALA A 89 23.05 -34.55 -6.71
C ALA A 89 22.87 -35.72 -7.68
N THR A 90 23.36 -35.58 -8.92
CA THR A 90 24.09 -36.58 -9.74
C THR A 90 23.90 -36.33 -11.24
N ALA A 91 24.94 -35.82 -11.88
CA ALA A 91 25.28 -36.22 -13.25
C ALA A 91 26.82 -36.36 -13.30
N ALA A 92 27.24 -37.58 -13.64
CA ALA A 92 28.60 -38.11 -13.63
C ALA A 92 29.49 -37.53 -14.74
#